data_AF-A0A8K0IL48-F1
#
_entry.id   AF-A0A8K0IL48-F1
#
_cell.length_a   1.000
_cell.length_b   1.000
_cell.length_c   1.000
_cell.angle_alpha   90.00
_cell.angle_beta   90.00
_cell.angle_gamma   90.00
#
_symmetry.space_group_name_H-M   'P 1'
#
loop_
_entity.id
_entity.type
_entity.pdbx_description
1 polymer ?
#
loop_
_entity_poly.entity_id
_entity_poly.type
_entity_poly.pdbx_seq_one_letter_code
_entity_poly.pdbx_strand_id
1 'polypeptide(L)'
;MNGRILSSLQGLLLGLLLLPVFYQSLLQIWVYFANSSKPEGQAAEGWKYRRIGSSVVFYASLLVILTILAPAWMYFVQDFHVHPLLWVFIFVFTDPLKRLVLCIYWICVICASILRFYNISKDSKIERILLRKYYHLVAVLMFLPAFLFQSSFLDLAFGAALAVFLILEMIRVWKIWPLGHIVHQFMNAFTDHRDSEILIISHFSLLLGCALPKWMSSGFNDRPLAPFAGILSLGIGDTMASMVGHKYGVLRWSKTGKKTIEGTAAGIMSVLAACSLLLPLLASTGFILSQHWLSLLLAVTVSGLLEAYTAQLDNAFIPLVFYSLLCL
;
A
#
# COMPACT_ATOMS: atom_id res chain seq x y z
N MET A 1 -14.48 2.19 18.06
CA MET A 1 -13.05 2.51 17.82
C MET A 1 -12.69 2.46 16.34
N ASN A 2 -13.04 1.38 15.62
CA ASN A 2 -12.73 1.24 14.17
C ASN A 2 -13.33 2.35 13.28
N GLY A 3 -14.57 2.77 13.53
CA GLY A 3 -15.17 3.89 12.78
C GLY A 3 -14.35 5.18 12.87
N ARG A 4 -13.80 5.50 14.06
CA ARG A 4 -12.95 6.69 14.26
C ARG A 4 -11.61 6.59 13.53
N ILE A 5 -11.05 5.39 13.39
CA ILE A 5 -9.83 5.15 12.59
C ILE A 5 -10.12 5.46 11.14
N LEU A 6 -11.16 4.85 10.58
CA LEU A 6 -11.50 5.02 9.16
C LEU A 6 -11.83 6.47 8.82
N SER A 7 -12.60 7.14 9.68
CA SER A 7 -12.87 8.59 9.59
C SER A 7 -11.58 9.40 9.57
N SER A 8 -10.65 9.14 10.50
CA SER A 8 -9.35 9.83 10.55
C SER A 8 -8.49 9.57 9.33
N LEU A 9 -8.50 8.37 8.79
CA LEU A 9 -7.78 8.04 7.56
C LEU A 9 -8.38 8.76 6.36
N GLN A 10 -9.71 8.77 6.25
CA GLN A 10 -10.42 9.41 5.15
C GLN A 10 -10.14 10.92 5.12
N GLY A 11 -10.20 11.60 6.27
CA GLY A 11 -9.88 13.03 6.36
C GLY A 11 -8.44 13.36 5.97
N LEU A 12 -7.48 12.56 6.47
CA LEU A 12 -6.07 12.71 6.13
C LEU A 12 -5.80 12.49 4.64
N LEU A 13 -6.32 11.40 4.07
CA LEU A 13 -6.11 11.05 2.67
C LEU A 13 -6.77 12.05 1.73
N LEU A 14 -7.97 12.51 2.05
CA LEU A 14 -8.66 13.55 1.28
C LEU A 14 -7.87 14.86 1.30
N GLY A 15 -7.36 15.27 2.47
CA GLY A 15 -6.47 16.43 2.58
C GLY A 15 -5.23 16.29 1.69
N LEU A 16 -4.56 15.14 1.73
CA LEU A 16 -3.38 14.89 0.89
C LEU A 16 -3.72 14.86 -0.60
N LEU A 17 -4.86 14.31 -1.01
CA LEU A 17 -5.30 14.32 -2.42
C LEU A 17 -5.62 15.73 -2.93
N LEU A 18 -5.96 16.67 -2.04
CA LEU A 18 -6.16 18.09 -2.37
C LEU A 18 -4.88 18.92 -2.32
N LEU A 19 -3.78 18.40 -1.74
CA LEU A 19 -2.47 19.07 -1.71
C LEU A 19 -1.96 19.52 -3.08
N PRO A 20 -2.04 18.71 -4.16
CA PRO A 20 -1.62 19.14 -5.49
C PRO A 20 -2.27 20.43 -5.95
N VAL A 21 -3.59 20.54 -5.79
CA VAL A 21 -4.37 21.70 -6.21
C VAL A 21 -3.96 22.92 -5.37
N PHE A 22 -3.92 22.75 -4.05
CA PHE A 22 -3.56 23.82 -3.12
C PHE A 22 -2.12 24.32 -3.33
N TYR A 23 -1.19 23.40 -3.52
CA TYR A 23 0.21 23.70 -3.82
C TYR A 23 0.35 24.46 -5.15
N GLN A 24 -0.33 24.03 -6.21
CA GLN A 24 -0.26 24.71 -7.51
C GLN A 24 -0.81 26.14 -7.44
N SER A 25 -1.94 26.35 -6.75
CA SER A 25 -2.50 27.69 -6.56
C SER A 25 -1.55 28.61 -5.79
N LEU A 26 -0.97 28.13 -4.68
CA LEU A 26 0.00 28.92 -3.90
C LEU A 26 1.29 29.20 -4.68
N LEU A 27 1.75 28.22 -5.47
CA LEU A 27 2.93 28.39 -6.31
C LEU A 27 2.71 29.45 -7.38
N GLN A 28 1.53 29.49 -8.02
CA GLN A 28 1.19 30.53 -9.01
C GLN A 28 1.19 31.92 -8.39
N ILE A 29 0.57 32.08 -7.22
CA ILE A 29 0.56 33.35 -6.47
C ILE A 29 1.99 33.77 -6.11
N TRP A 30 2.80 32.83 -5.61
CA TRP A 30 4.18 33.12 -5.24
C TRP A 30 5.04 33.53 -6.45
N VAL A 31 4.91 32.82 -7.58
CA VAL A 31 5.62 33.17 -8.83
C VAL A 31 5.20 34.54 -9.35
N TYR A 32 3.93 34.89 -9.25
CA TYR A 32 3.44 36.22 -9.63
C TYR A 32 4.13 37.34 -8.83
N PHE A 33 4.16 37.23 -7.50
CA PHE A 33 4.84 38.20 -6.64
C PHE A 33 6.38 38.20 -6.81
N ALA A 34 6.98 37.03 -7.01
CA ALA A 34 8.42 36.89 -7.22
C ALA A 34 8.88 37.51 -8.56
N ASN A 35 8.03 37.49 -9.58
CA ASN A 35 8.31 38.13 -10.87
C ASN A 35 8.09 39.65 -10.81
N SER A 36 7.15 40.14 -10.02
CA SER A 36 6.89 41.58 -9.84
C SER A 36 8.02 42.32 -9.08
N SER A 37 8.93 41.59 -8.43
CA SER A 37 9.92 42.15 -7.49
C SER A 37 11.37 42.10 -7.97
N LYS A 38 11.66 41.62 -9.19
CA LYS A 38 13.05 41.40 -9.67
C LYS A 38 13.49 42.34 -10.81
N PRO A 39 14.64 43.05 -10.65
CA PRO A 39 15.35 43.69 -11.76
C PRO A 39 16.16 42.70 -12.62
N GLU A 40 16.31 42.99 -13.91
CA GLU A 40 16.66 42.09 -15.05
C GLU A 40 18.04 41.38 -15.05
N GLY A 41 18.82 41.36 -13.97
CA GLY A 41 20.26 41.05 -14.05
C GLY A 41 20.77 39.66 -13.62
N GLN A 42 19.98 38.79 -12.98
CA GLN A 42 20.52 37.60 -12.28
C GLN A 42 19.78 36.28 -12.62
N ALA A 43 20.10 35.70 -13.77
CA ALA A 43 19.44 34.48 -14.26
C ALA A 43 19.80 33.22 -13.44
N ALA A 44 21.09 32.93 -13.21
CA ALA A 44 21.54 31.65 -12.63
C ALA A 44 21.20 31.49 -11.12
N GLU A 45 21.43 32.52 -10.31
CA GLU A 45 21.05 32.56 -8.89
C GLU A 45 19.52 32.52 -8.72
N GLY A 46 18.79 33.12 -9.67
CA GLY A 46 17.34 33.13 -9.71
C GLY A 46 16.72 31.73 -9.77
N TRP A 47 17.31 30.80 -10.53
CA TRP A 47 16.83 29.42 -10.63
C TRP A 47 16.96 28.63 -9.33
N LYS A 48 18.08 28.79 -8.61
CA LYS A 48 18.31 28.12 -7.31
C LYS A 48 17.35 28.66 -6.24
N TYR A 49 17.22 29.99 -6.16
CA TYR A 49 16.24 30.65 -5.27
C TYR A 49 14.80 30.20 -5.58
N ARG A 50 14.46 30.08 -6.87
CA ARG A 50 13.13 29.64 -7.31
C ARG A 50 12.81 28.20 -6.92
N ARG A 51 13.80 27.32 -6.98
CA ARG A 51 13.68 25.91 -6.54
C ARG A 51 13.49 25.81 -5.02
N ILE A 52 14.25 26.59 -4.24
CA ILE A 52 14.12 26.63 -2.78
C ILE A 52 12.77 27.22 -2.38
N GLY A 53 12.37 28.35 -2.96
CA GLY A 53 11.06 28.97 -2.70
C GLY A 53 9.88 28.05 -3.00
N SER A 54 9.91 27.38 -4.16
CA SER A 54 8.90 26.36 -4.52
C SER A 54 8.84 25.21 -3.51
N SER A 55 9.99 24.79 -2.97
CA SER A 55 10.04 23.73 -1.94
C SER A 55 9.50 24.21 -0.60
N VAL A 56 9.80 25.45 -0.20
CA VAL A 56 9.24 26.06 1.02
C VAL A 56 7.72 26.18 0.92
N VAL A 57 7.20 26.61 -0.22
CA VAL A 57 5.75 26.68 -0.48
C VAL A 57 5.12 25.29 -0.37
N PHE A 58 5.77 24.25 -0.89
CA PHE A 58 5.30 22.86 -0.78
C PHE A 58 5.25 22.38 0.68
N TYR A 59 6.32 22.56 1.46
CA TYR A 59 6.33 22.11 2.86
C TYR A 59 5.37 22.92 3.74
N ALA A 60 5.22 24.22 3.48
CA ALA A 60 4.24 25.05 4.15
C ALA A 60 2.80 24.62 3.81
N SER A 61 2.52 24.33 2.54
CA SER A 61 1.19 23.88 2.10
C SER A 61 0.86 22.50 2.68
N LEU A 62 1.82 21.59 2.74
CA LEU A 62 1.70 20.30 3.40
C LEU A 62 1.39 20.46 4.89
N LEU A 63 2.11 21.34 5.60
CA LEU A 63 1.89 21.60 7.02
C LEU A 63 0.48 22.15 7.28
N VAL A 64 0.03 23.13 6.49
CA VAL A 64 -1.31 23.71 6.58
C VAL A 64 -2.40 22.66 6.34
N ILE A 65 -2.21 21.78 5.35
CA ILE A 65 -3.18 20.71 5.09
C ILE A 65 -3.26 19.73 6.26
N LEU A 66 -2.11 19.29 6.79
CA LEU A 66 -2.07 18.28 7.85
C LEU A 66 -2.55 18.80 9.22
N THR A 67 -2.33 20.08 9.52
CA THR A 67 -2.61 20.67 10.85
C THR A 67 -3.87 21.51 10.91
N ILE A 68 -4.36 22.03 9.78
CA ILE A 68 -5.52 22.93 9.74
C ILE A 68 -6.62 22.33 8.87
N LEU A 69 -6.39 22.14 7.57
CA LEU A 69 -7.47 21.82 6.63
C LEU A 69 -8.06 20.42 6.85
N ALA A 70 -7.21 19.39 7.00
CA ALA A 70 -7.69 18.03 7.24
C ALA A 70 -8.40 17.90 8.61
N PRO A 71 -7.86 18.43 9.72
CA PRO A 71 -8.57 18.48 11.00
C PRO A 71 -9.90 19.26 10.94
N ALA A 72 -9.93 20.42 10.28
CA ALA A 72 -11.14 21.22 10.13
C ALA A 72 -12.22 20.47 9.32
N TRP A 73 -11.83 19.80 8.24
CA TRP A 73 -12.72 18.95 7.46
C TRP A 73 -13.30 17.80 8.30
N MET A 74 -12.45 17.11 9.06
CA MET A 74 -12.89 16.03 9.95
C MET A 74 -13.81 16.53 11.06
N TYR A 75 -13.53 17.70 11.63
CA TYR A 75 -14.40 18.32 12.63
C TYR A 75 -15.77 18.63 12.03
N PHE A 76 -15.82 19.20 10.82
CA PHE A 76 -17.06 19.64 10.18
C PHE A 76 -17.91 18.49 9.62
N VAL A 77 -17.29 17.48 8.99
CA VAL A 77 -18.00 16.42 8.27
C VAL A 77 -18.24 15.18 9.13
N GLN A 78 -17.36 14.91 10.09
CA GLN A 78 -17.34 13.63 10.83
C GLN A 78 -17.53 13.82 12.34
N ASP A 79 -17.94 15.02 12.79
CA ASP A 79 -18.12 15.41 14.20
C ASP A 79 -16.92 15.03 15.08
N PHE A 80 -15.72 15.13 14.51
CA PHE A 80 -14.50 14.68 15.14
C PHE A 80 -13.90 15.79 16.03
N HIS A 81 -14.32 15.83 17.30
CA HIS A 81 -13.97 16.91 18.23
C HIS A 81 -12.51 16.94 18.71
N VAL A 82 -11.69 15.95 18.36
CA VAL A 82 -10.30 15.83 18.80
C VAL A 82 -9.36 16.01 17.62
N HIS A 83 -8.26 16.75 17.79
CA HIS A 83 -7.28 16.88 16.70
C HIS A 83 -6.78 15.48 16.24
N PRO A 84 -6.76 15.16 14.93
CA PRO A 84 -6.45 13.82 14.43
C PRO A 84 -5.10 13.27 14.90
N LEU A 85 -4.05 14.11 14.88
CA LEU A 85 -2.72 13.72 15.38
C LEU A 85 -2.73 13.37 16.87
N LEU A 86 -3.47 14.12 17.67
CA LEU A 86 -3.60 13.88 19.11
C LEU A 86 -4.40 12.60 19.36
N TRP A 87 -5.45 12.37 18.56
CA TRP A 87 -6.20 11.13 18.61
C TRP A 87 -5.34 9.90 18.25
N VAL A 88 -4.54 10.00 17.18
CA VAL A 88 -3.57 8.96 16.80
C VAL A 88 -2.58 8.69 17.93
N PHE A 89 -2.05 9.74 18.55
CA PHE A 89 -1.16 9.61 19.71
C PHE A 89 -1.85 8.85 20.85
N ILE A 90 -3.01 9.30 21.30
CA ILE A 90 -3.78 8.62 22.36
C ILE A 90 -4.06 7.17 21.99
N PHE A 91 -4.47 6.92 20.75
CA PHE A 91 -4.75 5.58 20.26
C PHE A 91 -3.51 4.70 20.39
N VAL A 92 -2.35 5.10 19.84
CA VAL A 92 -1.09 4.35 19.91
C VAL A 92 -0.73 3.99 21.36
N PHE A 93 -0.96 4.90 22.30
CA PHE A 93 -0.64 4.70 23.72
C PHE A 93 -1.74 4.04 24.56
N THR A 94 -2.88 3.65 23.96
CA THR A 94 -3.97 2.98 24.69
C THR A 94 -3.58 1.55 25.11
N ASP A 95 -2.94 0.78 24.22
CA ASP A 95 -2.43 -0.56 24.51
C ASP A 95 -0.92 -0.65 24.20
N PRO A 96 -0.08 0.02 25.00
CA PRO A 96 1.30 0.29 24.63
C PRO A 96 2.12 -0.99 24.45
N LEU A 97 1.93 -2.00 25.31
CA LEU A 97 2.71 -3.24 25.27
C LEU A 97 2.48 -4.03 23.97
N LYS A 98 1.21 -4.31 23.62
CA LYS A 98 0.87 -5.10 22.44
C LYS A 98 1.33 -4.41 21.15
N ARG A 99 1.13 -3.10 21.07
CA ARG A 99 1.49 -2.28 19.89
C ARG A 99 3.00 -2.10 19.78
N LEU A 100 3.70 -1.90 20.90
CA LEU A 100 5.16 -1.80 20.93
C LEU A 100 5.82 -3.11 20.52
N VAL A 101 5.33 -4.26 21.01
CA VAL A 101 5.82 -5.59 20.57
C VAL A 101 5.64 -5.76 19.06
N LEU A 102 4.50 -5.35 18.52
CA LEU A 102 4.25 -5.41 17.08
C LEU A 102 5.16 -4.47 16.28
N CYS A 103 5.44 -3.27 16.78
CA CYS A 103 6.41 -2.35 16.18
C CYS A 103 7.82 -2.93 16.17
N ILE A 104 8.27 -3.52 17.29
CA ILE A 104 9.57 -4.20 17.36
C ILE A 104 9.61 -5.35 16.36
N TYR A 105 8.54 -6.15 16.29
CA TYR A 105 8.42 -7.23 15.31
C TYR A 105 8.57 -6.72 13.87
N TRP A 106 7.86 -5.65 13.50
CA TRP A 106 7.99 -5.04 12.17
C TRP A 106 9.40 -4.53 11.89
N ILE A 107 10.04 -3.87 12.86
CA ILE A 107 11.44 -3.42 12.72
C ILE A 107 12.36 -4.62 12.48
N CYS A 108 12.21 -5.69 13.26
CA CYS A 108 13.00 -6.92 13.08
C CYS A 108 12.78 -7.53 11.68
N VAL A 109 11.55 -7.62 11.21
CA VAL A 109 11.22 -8.14 9.86
C VAL A 109 11.85 -7.25 8.78
N ILE A 110 11.75 -5.92 8.89
CA ILE A 110 12.35 -4.98 7.94
C ILE A 110 13.88 -5.10 7.95
N CYS A 111 14.52 -5.10 9.12
CA CYS A 111 15.97 -5.23 9.26
C CYS A 111 16.46 -6.55 8.65
N ALA A 112 15.82 -7.68 9.01
CA ALA A 112 16.14 -8.98 8.41
C ALA A 112 15.95 -8.97 6.89
N SER A 113 14.93 -8.26 6.41
CA SER A 113 14.66 -8.14 4.98
C SER A 113 15.70 -7.34 4.22
N ILE A 114 16.17 -6.23 4.79
CA ILE A 114 17.24 -5.40 4.22
C ILE A 114 18.57 -6.16 4.21
N LEU A 115 18.92 -6.85 5.30
CA LEU A 115 20.14 -7.66 5.37
C LEU A 115 20.14 -8.77 4.32
N ARG A 116 19.01 -9.47 4.18
CA ARG A 116 18.85 -10.52 3.18
C ARG A 116 18.87 -9.95 1.76
N PHE A 117 18.24 -8.79 1.53
CA PHE A 117 18.27 -8.08 0.26
C PHE A 117 19.69 -7.71 -0.16
N TYR A 118 20.49 -7.14 0.75
CA TYR A 118 21.88 -6.78 0.48
C TYR A 118 22.71 -8.00 0.06
N ASN A 119 22.48 -9.15 0.70
CA ASN A 119 23.17 -10.40 0.34
C ASN A 119 22.71 -10.98 -1.00
N ILE A 120 21.46 -10.74 -1.40
CA ILE A 120 20.90 -11.23 -2.67
C ILE A 120 21.35 -10.36 -3.84
N SER A 121 21.48 -9.04 -3.68
CA SER A 121 21.72 -8.01 -4.73
C SER A 121 23.00 -8.15 -5.59
N LYS A 122 23.69 -9.30 -5.60
CA LYS A 122 24.97 -9.47 -6.31
C LYS A 122 24.84 -10.09 -7.71
N ASP A 123 23.66 -10.52 -8.16
CA ASP A 123 23.47 -11.24 -9.42
C ASP A 123 22.38 -10.68 -10.36
N SER A 124 22.40 -11.12 -11.61
CA SER A 124 21.70 -10.47 -12.73
C SER A 124 20.17 -10.66 -12.78
N LYS A 125 19.48 -9.74 -13.51
CA LYS A 125 18.07 -9.65 -14.01
C LYS A 125 16.97 -10.62 -13.50
N ILE A 126 17.25 -11.91 -13.32
CA ILE A 126 16.37 -12.90 -12.66
C ILE A 126 16.01 -12.44 -11.23
N GLU A 127 16.89 -11.67 -10.59
CA GLU A 127 16.65 -11.07 -9.27
C GLU A 127 15.43 -10.16 -9.22
N ARG A 128 15.12 -9.35 -10.23
CA ARG A 128 14.02 -8.38 -10.14
C ARG A 128 12.65 -9.03 -9.98
N ILE A 129 12.42 -10.17 -10.65
CA ILE A 129 11.15 -10.91 -10.54
C ILE A 129 11.07 -11.58 -9.16
N LEU A 130 12.14 -12.26 -8.74
CA LEU A 130 12.21 -12.90 -7.43
C LEU A 130 12.11 -11.86 -6.30
N LEU A 131 12.67 -10.67 -6.50
CA LEU A 131 12.63 -9.54 -5.57
C LEU A 131 11.21 -9.01 -5.40
N ARG A 132 10.43 -8.89 -6.48
CA ARG A 132 9.01 -8.51 -6.38
C ARG A 132 8.27 -9.52 -5.49
N LYS A 133 8.45 -10.81 -5.72
CA LYS A 133 7.81 -11.89 -4.92
C LYS A 133 8.31 -11.90 -3.48
N TYR A 134 9.58 -11.56 -3.27
CA TYR A 134 10.15 -11.39 -1.94
C TYR A 134 9.41 -10.29 -1.15
N TYR A 135 9.13 -9.13 -1.76
CA TYR A 135 8.34 -8.09 -1.10
C TYR A 135 6.91 -8.52 -0.79
N HIS A 136 6.29 -9.37 -1.61
CA HIS A 136 4.96 -9.91 -1.33
C HIS A 136 5.02 -10.84 -0.10
N LEU A 137 6.07 -11.66 0.03
CA LEU A 137 6.29 -12.47 1.22
C LEU A 137 6.57 -11.62 2.48
N VAL A 138 7.37 -10.56 2.36
CA VAL A 138 7.59 -9.61 3.46
C VAL A 138 6.28 -8.95 3.88
N ALA A 139 5.43 -8.58 2.93
CA ALA A 139 4.10 -8.04 3.21
C ALA A 139 3.23 -9.04 3.98
N VAL A 140 3.23 -10.33 3.61
CA VAL A 140 2.53 -11.38 4.39
C VAL A 140 3.06 -11.44 5.83
N LEU A 141 4.38 -11.47 6.01
CA LEU A 141 5.01 -11.54 7.33
C LEU A 141 4.68 -10.32 8.18
N MET A 142 4.65 -9.13 7.60
CA MET A 142 4.31 -7.91 8.33
C MET A 142 2.82 -7.81 8.65
N PHE A 143 1.95 -8.08 7.67
CA PHE A 143 0.51 -7.77 7.78
C PHE A 143 -0.27 -8.89 8.46
N LEU A 144 0.03 -10.16 8.19
CA LEU A 144 -0.77 -11.29 8.70
C LEU A 144 -0.80 -11.35 10.24
N PRO A 145 0.34 -11.26 10.97
CA PRO A 145 0.30 -11.26 12.44
C PRO A 145 -0.37 -10.01 13.00
N ALA A 146 -0.11 -8.84 12.41
CA ALA A 146 -0.75 -7.59 12.79
C ALA A 146 -2.27 -7.67 12.64
N PHE A 147 -2.74 -8.33 11.58
CA PHE A 147 -4.15 -8.54 11.31
C PHE A 147 -4.81 -9.35 12.43
N LEU A 148 -4.18 -10.47 12.82
CA LEU A 148 -4.71 -11.40 13.80
C LEU A 148 -4.68 -10.83 15.23
N PHE A 149 -3.62 -10.12 15.60
CA PHE A 149 -3.42 -9.66 16.97
C PHE A 149 -3.90 -8.23 17.24
N GLN A 150 -3.82 -7.33 16.25
CA GLN A 150 -4.07 -5.89 16.40
C GLN A 150 -4.67 -5.29 15.10
N SER A 151 -5.79 -5.84 14.63
CA SER A 151 -6.46 -5.44 13.38
C SER A 151 -6.71 -3.92 13.26
N SER A 152 -7.14 -3.26 14.34
CA SER A 152 -7.37 -1.81 14.37
C SER A 152 -6.08 -1.00 14.21
N PHE A 153 -4.97 -1.47 14.78
CA PHE A 153 -3.68 -0.80 14.62
C PHE A 153 -3.14 -0.96 13.20
N LEU A 154 -3.39 -2.11 12.58
CA LEU A 154 -3.05 -2.34 11.17
C LEU A 154 -3.81 -1.38 10.23
N ASP A 155 -5.09 -1.07 10.50
CA ASP A 155 -5.84 -0.07 9.70
C ASP A 155 -5.14 1.29 9.72
N LEU A 156 -4.78 1.76 10.91
CA LEU A 156 -4.05 3.00 11.08
C LEU A 156 -2.69 2.95 10.36
N ALA A 157 -1.95 1.85 10.48
CA ALA A 157 -0.65 1.68 9.83
C ALA A 157 -0.77 1.66 8.30
N PHE A 158 -1.79 1.02 7.73
CA PHE A 158 -2.05 1.04 6.29
C PHE A 158 -2.33 2.45 5.78
N GLY A 159 -3.18 3.20 6.48
CA GLY A 159 -3.48 4.57 6.08
C GLY A 159 -2.30 5.53 6.26
N ALA A 160 -1.49 5.35 7.31
CA ALA A 160 -0.25 6.08 7.50
C ALA A 160 0.78 5.77 6.40
N ALA A 161 0.95 4.48 6.04
CA ALA A 161 1.83 4.07 4.95
C ALA A 161 1.37 4.66 3.60
N LEU A 162 0.06 4.67 3.33
CA LEU A 162 -0.51 5.26 2.13
C LEU A 162 -0.27 6.78 2.09
N ALA A 163 -0.45 7.47 3.21
CA ALA A 163 -0.15 8.89 3.34
C ALA A 163 1.32 9.20 3.05
N VAL A 164 2.24 8.41 3.61
CA VAL A 164 3.69 8.55 3.34
C VAL A 164 3.99 8.32 1.85
N PHE A 165 3.42 7.29 1.23
CA PHE A 165 3.62 7.03 -0.20
C PHE A 165 3.09 8.18 -1.06
N LEU A 166 1.93 8.75 -0.75
CA LEU A 166 1.39 9.93 -1.46
C LEU A 166 2.34 11.14 -1.35
N ILE A 167 2.86 11.42 -0.15
CA ILE A 167 3.79 12.53 0.07
C ILE A 167 5.11 12.30 -0.70
N LEU A 168 5.67 11.09 -0.64
CA LEU A 168 6.88 10.75 -1.38
C LEU A 168 6.68 10.86 -2.90
N GLU A 169 5.52 10.44 -3.39
CA GLU A 169 5.18 10.56 -4.80
C GLU A 169 5.04 12.02 -5.23
N MET A 170 4.42 12.87 -4.41
CA MET A 170 4.35 14.31 -4.62
C MET A 170 5.74 14.96 -4.66
N ILE A 171 6.62 14.60 -3.72
CA ILE A 171 8.02 15.04 -3.69
C ILE A 171 8.77 14.62 -4.96
N ARG A 172 8.53 13.39 -5.45
CA ARG A 172 9.12 12.85 -6.69
C ARG A 172 8.63 13.60 -7.92
N VAL A 173 7.31 13.74 -8.08
CA VAL A 173 6.66 14.35 -9.25
C VAL A 173 7.06 15.82 -9.38
N TRP A 174 7.08 16.58 -8.29
CA TRP A 174 7.48 18.00 -8.31
C TRP A 174 8.97 18.24 -8.09
N LYS A 175 9.78 17.19 -7.93
CA LYS A 175 11.23 17.27 -7.68
C LYS A 175 11.58 18.25 -6.56
N ILE A 176 10.84 18.18 -5.45
CA ILE A 176 10.97 19.11 -4.31
C ILE A 176 12.35 18.97 -3.66
N TRP A 177 13.06 20.07 -3.45
CA TRP A 177 14.39 20.04 -2.83
C TRP A 177 14.27 19.91 -1.29
N PRO A 178 15.12 19.13 -0.59
CA PRO A 178 16.29 18.39 -1.07
C PRO A 178 16.00 16.94 -1.50
N LEU A 179 14.84 16.39 -1.15
CA LEU A 179 14.57 14.95 -1.24
C LEU A 179 14.21 14.47 -2.66
N GLY A 180 13.73 15.34 -3.53
CA GLY A 180 13.12 14.99 -4.82
C GLY A 180 14.00 14.12 -5.71
N HIS A 181 15.29 14.43 -5.81
CA HIS A 181 16.22 13.62 -6.60
C HIS A 181 16.51 12.26 -5.95
N ILE A 182 16.68 12.22 -4.63
CA ILE A 182 16.95 10.99 -3.87
C ILE A 182 15.76 10.05 -3.99
N VAL A 183 14.54 10.56 -3.77
CA VAL A 183 13.29 9.79 -3.89
C VAL A 183 13.08 9.33 -5.33
N HIS A 184 13.34 10.17 -6.33
CA HIS A 184 13.23 9.78 -7.72
C HIS A 184 14.18 8.64 -8.10
N GLN A 185 15.45 8.73 -7.70
CA GLN A 185 16.42 7.65 -7.95
C GLN A 185 16.06 6.37 -7.22
N PHE A 186 15.71 6.47 -5.94
CA PHE A 186 15.30 5.32 -5.13
C PHE A 186 14.09 4.63 -5.76
N MET A 187 13.02 5.37 -6.02
CA MET A 187 11.79 4.77 -6.52
C MET A 187 11.96 4.19 -7.93
N ASN A 188 12.69 4.89 -8.83
CA ASN A 188 12.98 4.38 -10.18
C ASN A 188 13.79 3.07 -10.18
N ALA A 189 14.63 2.84 -9.16
CA ALA A 189 15.38 1.60 -9.03
C ALA A 189 14.47 0.37 -8.84
N PHE A 190 13.25 0.58 -8.34
CA PHE A 190 12.24 -0.45 -8.08
C PHE A 190 11.06 -0.42 -9.07
N THR A 191 11.08 0.50 -10.03
CA THR A 191 10.07 0.62 -11.09
C THR A 191 10.30 -0.45 -12.18
N ASP A 192 9.21 -1.04 -12.66
CA ASP A 192 9.20 -2.03 -13.75
C ASP A 192 8.78 -1.39 -15.08
N HIS A 193 9.04 -2.05 -16.21
CA HIS A 193 8.58 -1.63 -17.55
C HIS A 193 7.05 -1.48 -17.68
N ARG A 194 6.30 -1.99 -16.69
CA ARG A 194 4.85 -1.91 -16.58
C ARG A 194 4.35 -0.63 -15.91
N ASP A 195 5.22 0.08 -15.20
CA ASP A 195 4.89 1.34 -14.55
C ASP A 195 5.02 2.49 -15.56
N SER A 196 4.05 3.38 -15.58
CA SER A 196 4.12 4.60 -16.40
C SER A 196 5.10 5.60 -15.76
N GLU A 197 5.77 6.44 -16.57
CA GLU A 197 6.70 7.47 -16.07
C GLU A 197 6.05 8.42 -15.04
N ILE A 198 4.73 8.56 -15.10
CA ILE A 198 3.91 9.50 -14.32
C ILE A 198 3.61 8.99 -12.91
N LEU A 199 3.37 7.68 -12.70
CA LEU A 199 2.98 7.13 -11.38
C LEU A 199 3.59 5.75 -11.15
N ILE A 200 4.22 5.54 -9.99
CA ILE A 200 4.82 4.25 -9.62
C ILE A 200 3.76 3.33 -9.02
N ILE A 201 2.89 2.82 -9.89
CA ILE A 201 1.70 2.06 -9.54
C ILE A 201 2.04 0.76 -8.79
N SER A 202 3.20 0.15 -9.04
CA SER A 202 3.61 -1.10 -8.40
C SER A 202 3.67 -1.05 -6.86
N HIS A 203 4.08 0.07 -6.24
CA HIS A 203 4.19 0.16 -4.78
C HIS A 203 2.84 0.45 -4.12
N PHE A 204 2.03 1.30 -4.74
CA PHE A 204 0.68 1.59 -4.28
C PHE A 204 -0.25 0.39 -4.43
N SER A 205 -0.13 -0.36 -5.52
CA SER A 205 -1.01 -1.50 -5.81
C SER A 205 -0.87 -2.64 -4.80
N LEU A 206 0.34 -2.98 -4.34
CA LEU A 206 0.52 -4.00 -3.29
C LEU A 206 -0.10 -3.57 -1.96
N LEU A 207 0.16 -2.32 -1.54
CA LEU A 207 -0.38 -1.77 -0.29
C LEU A 207 -1.90 -1.68 -0.34
N LEU A 208 -2.45 -1.08 -1.40
CA LEU A 208 -3.90 -0.95 -1.59
C LEU A 208 -4.58 -2.30 -1.80
N GLY A 209 -3.94 -3.23 -2.51
CA GLY A 209 -4.45 -4.58 -2.70
C GLY A 209 -4.62 -5.34 -1.39
N CYS A 210 -3.76 -5.08 -0.38
CA CYS A 210 -3.92 -5.62 0.97
C CYS A 210 -4.90 -4.82 1.83
N ALA A 211 -4.88 -3.48 1.74
CA ALA A 211 -5.65 -2.60 2.62
C ALA A 211 -7.15 -2.50 2.24
N LEU A 212 -7.47 -2.46 0.94
CA LEU A 212 -8.85 -2.24 0.47
C LEU A 212 -9.81 -3.36 0.89
N PRO A 213 -9.51 -4.66 0.70
CA PRO A 213 -10.40 -5.73 1.18
C PRO A 213 -10.69 -5.64 2.68
N LYS A 214 -9.69 -5.24 3.48
CA LYS A 214 -9.83 -5.04 4.92
C LYS A 214 -10.78 -3.88 5.24
N TRP A 215 -10.55 -2.71 4.63
CA TRP A 215 -11.37 -1.52 4.87
C TRP A 215 -12.81 -1.71 4.39
N MET A 216 -13.02 -2.39 3.27
CA MET A 216 -14.36 -2.71 2.76
C MET A 216 -15.09 -3.72 3.64
N SER A 217 -14.37 -4.64 4.27
CA SER A 217 -14.97 -5.62 5.19
C SER A 217 -15.26 -5.06 6.58
N SER A 218 -14.88 -3.81 6.89
CA SER A 218 -15.14 -3.14 8.17
C SER A 218 -16.64 -2.88 8.35
N GLY A 219 -17.39 -3.90 8.76
CA GLY A 219 -18.84 -3.86 8.92
C GLY A 219 -19.53 -5.21 8.67
N PHE A 220 -18.84 -6.13 8.00
CA PHE A 220 -19.35 -7.48 7.69
C PHE A 220 -18.61 -8.53 8.52
N ASN A 221 -19.24 -9.05 9.58
CA ASN A 221 -18.65 -10.08 10.44
C ASN A 221 -18.92 -11.51 9.98
N ASP A 222 -19.85 -11.70 9.04
CA ASP A 222 -20.32 -13.02 8.63
C ASP A 222 -19.35 -13.75 7.69
N ARG A 223 -18.32 -13.05 7.20
CA ARG A 223 -17.37 -13.55 6.19
C ARG A 223 -15.93 -13.39 6.65
N PRO A 224 -15.38 -14.35 7.41
CA PRO A 224 -14.13 -14.16 8.13
C PRO A 224 -12.88 -14.15 7.24
N LEU A 225 -12.97 -14.66 5.99
CA LEU A 225 -11.87 -14.67 5.03
C LEU A 225 -11.81 -13.44 4.12
N ALA A 226 -12.92 -12.73 3.92
CA ALA A 226 -12.99 -11.59 3.01
C ALA A 226 -11.95 -10.49 3.33
N PRO A 227 -11.71 -10.11 4.60
CA PRO A 227 -10.67 -9.12 4.94
C PRO A 227 -9.24 -9.56 4.57
N PHE A 228 -8.99 -10.87 4.46
CA PHE A 228 -7.67 -11.43 4.15
C PHE A 228 -7.43 -11.59 2.64
N ALA A 229 -8.40 -11.26 1.79
CA ALA A 229 -8.35 -11.52 0.36
C ALA A 229 -7.04 -11.03 -0.29
N GLY A 230 -6.56 -9.83 0.06
CA GLY A 230 -5.32 -9.29 -0.48
C GLY A 230 -4.06 -10.01 -0.03
N ILE A 231 -3.97 -10.39 1.26
CA ILE A 231 -2.82 -11.14 1.78
C ILE A 231 -2.79 -12.55 1.18
N LEU A 232 -3.96 -13.18 1.04
CA LEU A 232 -4.10 -14.52 0.47
C LEU A 232 -3.75 -14.53 -1.03
N SER A 233 -4.33 -13.63 -1.82
CA SER A 233 -4.14 -13.62 -3.28
C SER A 233 -2.74 -13.12 -3.69
N LEU A 234 -2.31 -11.96 -3.20
CA LEU A 234 -1.02 -11.37 -3.58
C LEU A 234 0.15 -12.02 -2.85
N GLY A 235 -0.05 -12.26 -1.55
CA GLY A 235 1.01 -12.75 -0.70
C GLY A 235 1.32 -14.22 -0.95
N ILE A 236 0.29 -15.07 -0.85
CA ILE A 236 0.44 -16.53 -0.91
C ILE A 236 0.27 -17.02 -2.34
N GLY A 237 -0.87 -16.70 -2.97
CA GLY A 237 -1.23 -17.17 -4.31
C GLY A 237 -0.23 -16.76 -5.39
N ASP A 238 -0.04 -15.46 -5.58
CA ASP A 238 0.83 -14.89 -6.62
C ASP A 238 2.32 -15.24 -6.42
N THR A 239 2.75 -15.44 -5.17
CA THR A 239 4.10 -15.94 -4.84
C THR A 239 4.25 -17.41 -5.23
N MET A 240 3.36 -18.28 -4.79
CA MET A 240 3.43 -19.72 -5.10
C MET A 240 3.22 -20.00 -6.59
N ALA A 241 2.32 -19.27 -7.23
CA ALA A 241 2.11 -19.39 -8.67
C ALA A 241 3.37 -19.04 -9.47
N SER A 242 4.07 -17.98 -9.09
CA SER A 242 5.31 -17.59 -9.75
C SER A 242 6.49 -18.50 -9.42
N MET A 243 6.65 -18.95 -8.17
CA MET A 243 7.76 -19.81 -7.76
C MET A 243 7.66 -21.20 -8.40
N VAL A 244 6.48 -21.82 -8.32
CA VAL A 244 6.25 -23.14 -8.91
C VAL A 244 6.21 -23.05 -10.42
N GLY A 245 5.56 -22.04 -10.99
CA GLY A 245 5.56 -21.82 -12.43
C GLY A 245 6.95 -21.59 -13.02
N HIS A 246 7.85 -20.94 -12.28
CA HIS A 246 9.23 -20.76 -12.71
C HIS A 246 10.06 -22.06 -12.64
N LYS A 247 9.88 -22.86 -11.59
CA LYS A 247 10.71 -24.06 -11.35
C LYS A 247 10.19 -25.32 -12.04
N TYR A 248 8.87 -25.46 -12.17
CA TYR A 248 8.19 -26.68 -12.61
C TYR A 248 7.19 -26.44 -13.75
N GLY A 249 7.03 -25.20 -14.21
CA GLY A 249 6.05 -24.87 -15.24
C GLY A 249 6.48 -25.38 -16.62
N VAL A 250 5.65 -26.25 -17.21
CA VAL A 250 5.87 -26.81 -18.55
C VAL A 250 4.79 -26.28 -19.49
N LEU A 251 3.52 -26.39 -19.09
CA LEU A 251 2.37 -26.01 -19.89
C LEU A 251 2.03 -24.54 -19.70
N ARG A 252 2.18 -23.75 -20.76
CA ARG A 252 1.88 -22.31 -20.75
C ARG A 252 0.45 -22.03 -21.20
N TRP A 253 -0.20 -21.06 -20.55
CA TRP A 253 -1.55 -20.61 -20.92
C TRP A 253 -1.62 -19.95 -22.31
N SER A 254 -0.54 -19.28 -22.71
CA SER A 254 -0.43 -18.65 -24.02
C SER A 254 0.96 -18.91 -24.60
N LYS A 255 1.04 -19.03 -25.93
CA LYS A 255 2.30 -19.23 -26.67
C LYS A 255 3.30 -18.10 -26.43
N THR A 256 2.83 -16.88 -26.11
CA THR A 256 3.66 -15.70 -25.84
C THR A 256 3.77 -15.35 -24.35
N GLY A 257 3.01 -16.03 -23.49
CA GLY A 257 2.93 -15.73 -22.06
C GLY A 257 3.99 -16.44 -21.21
N LYS A 258 4.30 -15.86 -20.05
CA LYS A 258 5.18 -16.48 -19.03
C LYS A 258 4.41 -17.27 -17.96
N LYS A 259 3.07 -17.19 -17.96
CA LYS A 259 2.20 -17.85 -16.97
C LYS A 259 1.94 -19.31 -17.38
N THR A 260 2.01 -20.21 -16.40
CA THR A 260 1.95 -21.67 -16.59
C THR A 260 0.80 -22.27 -15.81
N ILE A 261 0.18 -23.33 -16.34
CA ILE A 261 -0.93 -24.03 -15.70
C ILE A 261 -0.52 -24.61 -14.34
N GLU A 262 0.70 -25.17 -14.24
CA GLU A 262 1.23 -25.73 -13.00
C GLU A 262 1.42 -24.64 -11.93
N GLY A 263 1.88 -23.46 -12.36
CA GLY A 263 1.95 -22.27 -11.51
C GLY A 263 0.56 -21.87 -11.00
N THR A 264 -0.41 -21.69 -11.89
CA THR A 264 -1.78 -21.33 -11.48
C THR A 264 -2.39 -22.35 -10.53
N ALA A 265 -2.21 -23.65 -10.79
CA ALA A 265 -2.66 -24.72 -9.91
C ALA A 265 -1.99 -24.64 -8.53
N ALA A 266 -0.68 -24.39 -8.47
CA ALA A 266 0.03 -24.21 -7.21
C ALA A 266 -0.45 -22.98 -6.42
N GLY A 267 -0.73 -21.87 -7.10
CA GLY A 267 -1.34 -20.69 -6.51
C GLY A 267 -2.68 -21.01 -5.85
N ILE A 268 -3.61 -21.62 -6.61
CA ILE A 268 -4.93 -22.03 -6.12
C ILE A 268 -4.82 -22.96 -4.91
N MET A 269 -4.00 -24.00 -5.00
CA MET A 269 -3.82 -24.97 -3.91
C MET A 269 -3.20 -24.33 -2.67
N SER A 270 -2.25 -23.41 -2.84
CA SER A 270 -1.62 -22.70 -1.71
C SER A 270 -2.61 -21.78 -1.00
N VAL A 271 -3.49 -21.09 -1.73
CA VAL A 271 -4.53 -20.24 -1.12
C VAL A 271 -5.57 -21.09 -0.40
N LEU A 272 -6.00 -22.21 -0.98
CA LEU A 272 -6.91 -23.15 -0.32
C LEU A 272 -6.31 -23.72 0.98
N ALA A 273 -5.04 -24.11 0.96
CA ALA A 273 -4.33 -24.57 2.14
C ALA A 273 -4.15 -23.46 3.19
N ALA A 274 -3.87 -22.22 2.77
CA ALA A 274 -3.80 -21.09 3.68
C ALA A 274 -5.16 -20.81 4.34
N CYS A 275 -6.26 -20.83 3.57
CA CYS A 275 -7.61 -20.67 4.09
C CYS A 275 -7.97 -21.78 5.07
N SER A 276 -7.61 -23.05 4.79
CA SER A 276 -7.91 -24.16 5.69
C SER A 276 -7.15 -24.09 7.03
N LEU A 277 -5.96 -23.50 7.05
CA LEU A 277 -5.21 -23.23 8.28
C LEU A 277 -5.73 -22.00 9.03
N LEU A 278 -6.17 -20.97 8.29
CA LEU A 278 -6.59 -19.68 8.84
C LEU A 278 -8.00 -19.75 9.44
N LEU A 279 -8.91 -20.55 8.87
CA LEU A 279 -10.29 -20.70 9.37
C LEU A 279 -10.37 -21.22 10.82
N PRO A 280 -9.65 -22.28 11.24
CA PRO A 280 -9.61 -22.71 12.64
C PRO A 280 -9.06 -21.64 13.58
N LEU A 281 -8.02 -20.91 13.14
CA LEU A 281 -7.43 -19.83 13.93
C LEU A 281 -8.45 -18.70 14.14
N LEU A 282 -9.18 -18.32 13.10
CA LEU A 282 -10.26 -17.33 13.18
C LEU A 282 -11.41 -17.80 14.07
N ALA A 283 -11.80 -19.07 13.96
CA ALA A 283 -12.82 -19.66 14.82
C ALA A 283 -12.42 -19.59 16.31
N SER A 284 -11.14 -19.83 16.63
CA SER A 284 -10.63 -19.70 18.00
C SER A 284 -10.67 -18.26 18.53
N THR A 285 -10.66 -17.26 17.63
CA THR A 285 -10.75 -15.83 17.98
C THR A 285 -12.19 -15.29 18.00
N GLY A 286 -13.20 -16.15 17.82
CA GLY A 286 -14.62 -15.79 17.97
C GLY A 286 -15.33 -15.36 16.69
N PHE A 287 -14.77 -15.60 15.51
CA PHE A 287 -15.47 -15.38 14.24
C PHE A 287 -16.54 -16.47 13.98
N ILE A 288 -17.71 -16.08 13.49
CA ILE A 288 -18.78 -17.02 13.11
C ILE A 288 -18.38 -17.71 11.80
N LEU A 289 -18.26 -19.04 11.84
CA LEU A 289 -17.83 -19.83 10.69
C LEU A 289 -18.99 -20.07 9.71
N SER A 290 -19.40 -19.04 8.98
CA SER A 290 -20.44 -19.14 7.94
C SER A 290 -19.86 -19.26 6.53
N GLN A 291 -18.72 -19.95 6.36
CA GLN A 291 -18.07 -20.08 5.05
C GLN A 291 -18.44 -21.41 4.38
N HIS A 292 -19.05 -21.34 3.19
CA HIS A 292 -19.26 -22.52 2.35
C HIS A 292 -17.99 -22.86 1.57
N TRP A 293 -17.48 -24.10 1.73
CA TRP A 293 -16.29 -24.59 1.03
C TRP A 293 -16.40 -24.55 -0.50
N LEU A 294 -17.60 -24.76 -1.05
CA LEU A 294 -17.83 -24.68 -2.49
C LEU A 294 -17.70 -23.25 -3.01
N SER A 295 -18.26 -22.25 -2.30
CA SER A 295 -18.09 -20.84 -2.63
C SER A 295 -16.61 -20.43 -2.54
N LEU A 296 -15.90 -20.88 -1.50
CA LEU A 296 -14.46 -20.63 -1.36
C LEU A 296 -13.67 -21.23 -2.54
N LEU A 297 -13.94 -22.48 -2.92
CA LEU A 297 -13.25 -23.14 -4.03
C LEU A 297 -13.51 -22.40 -5.35
N LEU A 298 -14.76 -22.00 -5.62
CA LEU A 298 -15.10 -21.16 -6.77
C LEU A 298 -14.38 -19.81 -6.75
N ALA A 299 -14.39 -19.12 -5.61
CA ALA A 299 -13.74 -17.81 -5.48
C ALA A 299 -12.23 -17.88 -5.75
N VAL A 300 -11.54 -18.87 -5.16
CA VAL A 300 -10.09 -19.06 -5.35
C VAL A 300 -9.76 -19.47 -6.78
N THR A 301 -10.53 -20.39 -7.37
CA THR A 301 -10.28 -20.86 -8.74
C THR A 301 -10.50 -19.76 -9.77
N VAL A 302 -11.59 -19.00 -9.67
CA VAL A 302 -11.86 -17.86 -10.57
C VAL A 302 -10.81 -16.78 -10.41
N SER A 303 -10.40 -16.45 -9.18
CA SER A 303 -9.34 -15.46 -8.93
C SER A 303 -7.97 -15.92 -9.49
N GLY A 304 -7.59 -17.18 -9.30
CA GLY A 304 -6.35 -17.73 -9.85
C GLY A 304 -6.34 -17.81 -11.38
N LEU A 305 -7.47 -18.14 -12.00
CA LEU A 305 -7.62 -18.08 -13.46
C LEU A 305 -7.52 -16.64 -13.96
N LEU A 306 -8.17 -15.69 -13.29
CA LEU A 306 -8.07 -14.27 -13.63
C LEU A 306 -6.62 -13.77 -13.58
N GLU A 307 -5.83 -14.20 -12.59
CA GLU A 307 -4.39 -13.90 -12.50
C GLU A 307 -3.59 -14.49 -13.69
N ALA A 308 -4.01 -15.65 -14.21
CA ALA A 308 -3.35 -16.27 -15.35
C ALA A 308 -3.59 -15.50 -16.66
N TYR A 309 -4.76 -14.86 -16.80
CA TYR A 309 -5.16 -14.13 -18.01
C TYR A 309 -4.87 -12.62 -17.94
N THR A 310 -4.74 -12.04 -16.75
CA THR A 310 -4.47 -10.60 -16.58
C THR A 310 -2.97 -10.32 -16.56
N ALA A 311 -2.55 -9.33 -17.36
CA ALA A 311 -1.14 -8.94 -17.47
C ALA A 311 -0.84 -7.57 -16.84
N GLN A 312 -1.86 -6.72 -16.64
CA GLN A 312 -1.74 -5.35 -16.15
C GLN A 312 -2.56 -5.18 -14.85
N LEU A 313 -1.96 -4.53 -13.85
CA LEU A 313 -2.61 -4.13 -12.59
C LEU A 313 -3.20 -5.28 -11.74
N ASP A 314 -2.61 -6.46 -11.86
CA ASP A 314 -2.91 -7.66 -11.08
C ASP A 314 -2.93 -7.39 -9.56
N ASN A 315 -1.95 -6.62 -9.08
CA ASN A 315 -1.77 -6.38 -7.64
C ASN A 315 -2.88 -5.58 -6.94
N ALA A 316 -3.67 -4.77 -7.66
CA ALA A 316 -4.79 -4.04 -7.07
C ALA A 316 -6.15 -4.67 -7.41
N PHE A 317 -6.27 -5.19 -8.63
CA PHE A 317 -7.54 -5.67 -9.15
C PHE A 317 -7.92 -7.07 -8.61
N ILE A 318 -6.97 -8.01 -8.60
CA ILE A 318 -7.25 -9.40 -8.22
C ILE A 318 -7.72 -9.53 -6.76
N PRO A 319 -7.13 -8.81 -5.77
CA PRO A 319 -7.65 -8.80 -4.40
C PRO A 319 -9.10 -8.36 -4.28
N LEU A 320 -9.51 -7.35 -5.07
CA LEU A 320 -10.87 -6.82 -5.04
C LEU A 320 -11.87 -7.79 -5.65
N VAL A 321 -11.50 -8.42 -6.77
CA VAL A 321 -12.32 -9.48 -7.35
C VAL A 321 -12.42 -10.66 -6.39
N PHE A 322 -11.31 -11.11 -5.81
CA PHE A 322 -11.33 -12.19 -4.83
C PHE A 322 -12.18 -11.85 -3.61
N TYR A 323 -12.07 -10.64 -3.08
CA TYR A 323 -12.95 -10.12 -2.02
C TYR A 323 -14.42 -10.18 -2.44
N SER A 324 -14.79 -9.69 -3.62
CA SER A 324 -16.17 -9.70 -4.09
C SER A 324 -16.73 -11.13 -4.21
N LEU A 325 -15.93 -12.08 -4.70
CA LEU A 325 -16.31 -13.48 -4.82
C LEU A 325 -16.47 -14.14 -3.45
N LEU A 326 -15.62 -13.81 -2.48
CA LEU A 326 -15.78 -14.24 -1.10
C LEU A 326 -17.02 -13.62 -0.44
N CYS A 327 -17.55 -12.51 -0.98
CA CYS A 327 -18.74 -11.80 -0.53
C CYS A 327 -20.05 -12.22 -1.23
N LEU A 328 -20.00 -13.11 -2.22
CA LEU A 328 -21.17 -13.76 -2.84
C LEU A 328 -21.55 -15.04 -2.09
#